data_AF-A0A2M9TE77-F1
#
_entry.id   AF-A0A2M9TE77-F1
#
_cell.length_a   1.000
_cell.length_b   1.000
_cell.length_c   1.000
_cell.angle_alpha   90.00
_cell.angle_beta   90.00
_cell.angle_gamma   90.00
#
_symmetry.space_group_name_H-M   'P 1'
#
loop_
_entity.id
_entity.type
_entity.pdbx_description
1 polymer ?
#
loop_
_entity_poly.entity_id
_entity_poly.type
_entity_poly.pdbx_seq_one_letter_code
_entity_poly.pdbx_strand_id
1 'polypeptide(L)'
;MRLSQSQRELILAAVREFAGPSVAVHVFGSRLDDGKRGGDVDLLLISPTAISLLACAELKMALEQRLQLPFDLVTYVKTAEPTPFQAMALAQSRPITLEEAA
;
A
#
# COMPACT_ATOMS: atom_id res chain seq x y z
N MET A 1 2.09 2.62 13.60
CA MET A 1 2.17 2.81 12.14
C MET A 1 2.88 4.14 11.91
N ARG A 2 4.10 4.13 11.35
CA ARG A 2 4.95 5.32 11.22
C ARG A 2 4.48 6.34 10.18
N LEU A 3 3.45 6.00 9.41
CA LEU A 3 2.84 6.90 8.44
C LEU A 3 1.99 7.96 9.17
N SER A 4 2.34 9.23 9.01
CA SER A 4 1.50 10.32 9.50
C SER A 4 0.12 10.29 8.82
N GLN A 5 -0.87 10.95 9.42
CA GLN A 5 -2.20 11.04 8.82
C GLN A 5 -2.14 11.62 7.40
N SER A 6 -1.39 12.71 7.20
CA SER A 6 -1.19 13.32 5.88
C SER A 6 -0.57 12.35 4.87
N GLN A 7 0.40 11.51 5.29
CA GLN A 7 0.99 10.51 4.41
C GLN A 7 -0.02 9.41 4.03
N ARG A 8 -0.84 8.97 4.98
CA ARG A 8 -1.92 8.00 4.70
C ARG A 8 -2.94 8.56 3.73
N GLU A 9 -3.37 9.81 3.92
CA GLU A 9 -4.28 10.51 3.01
C GLU A 9 -3.71 10.57 1.61
N LEU A 10 -2.44 10.94 1.49
CA LEU A 10 -1.76 11.02 0.20
C LEU A 10 -1.67 9.65 -0.47
N ILE A 11 -1.32 8.60 0.29
CA ILE A 11 -1.27 7.22 -0.23
C ILE A 11 -2.65 6.79 -0.74
N LEU A 12 -3.69 6.97 0.07
CA LEU A 12 -5.05 6.59 -0.31
C LEU A 12 -5.54 7.37 -1.53
N ALA A 13 -5.24 8.66 -1.61
CA ALA A 13 -5.61 9.49 -2.75
C ALA A 13 -4.91 9.04 -4.04
N ALA A 14 -3.59 8.83 -4.00
CA ALA A 14 -2.84 8.33 -5.15
C ALA A 14 -3.33 6.94 -5.59
N VAL A 15 -3.57 6.03 -4.65
CA VAL A 15 -4.08 4.69 -5.00
C VAL A 15 -5.44 4.77 -5.70
N ARG A 16 -6.34 5.63 -5.23
CA ARG A 16 -7.64 5.84 -5.87
C ARG A 16 -7.51 6.43 -7.27
N GLU A 17 -6.56 7.33 -7.47
CA GLU A 17 -6.27 7.99 -8.75
C GLU A 17 -5.71 6.99 -9.79
N PHE A 18 -4.72 6.16 -9.41
CA PHE A 18 -4.00 5.30 -10.35
C PHE A 18 -4.55 3.87 -10.43
N ALA A 19 -4.96 3.27 -9.32
CA ALA A 19 -5.41 1.88 -9.25
C ALA A 19 -6.94 1.74 -9.14
N GLY A 20 -7.65 2.85 -8.86
CA GLY A 20 -9.11 2.90 -8.81
C GLY A 20 -9.70 2.87 -7.39
N PRO A 21 -11.00 3.20 -7.25
CA PRO A 21 -11.63 3.43 -5.95
C PRO A 21 -11.91 2.15 -5.16
N SER A 22 -11.92 0.98 -5.82
CA SER A 22 -12.25 -0.32 -5.19
C SER A 22 -11.03 -1.05 -4.63
N VAL A 23 -9.91 -0.34 -4.46
CA VAL A 23 -8.63 -0.91 -4.01
C VAL A 23 -8.47 -0.65 -2.52
N ALA A 24 -8.40 -1.72 -1.73
CA ALA A 24 -8.03 -1.64 -0.33
C ALA A 24 -6.51 -1.58 -0.20
N VAL A 25 -6.03 -0.67 0.65
CA VAL A 25 -4.61 -0.39 0.83
C VAL A 25 -4.18 -0.83 2.21
N HIS A 26 -3.20 -1.72 2.26
CA HIS A 26 -2.66 -2.24 3.50
C HIS A 26 -1.15 -2.01 3.54
N VAL A 27 -0.59 -1.78 4.72
CA VAL A 27 0.87 -1.79 4.96
C VAL A 27 1.27 -3.13 5.56
N PHE A 28 2.36 -3.71 5.08
CA PHE A 28 2.97 -4.89 5.69
C PHE A 28 4.48 -4.69 5.85
N GLY A 29 5.18 -5.72 6.36
CA GLY A 29 6.64 -5.72 6.42
C GLY A 29 7.28 -4.96 7.59
N SER A 30 8.59 -4.72 7.48
CA SER A 30 9.46 -4.30 8.59
C SER A 30 9.18 -2.88 9.11
N ARG A 31 8.44 -2.07 8.35
CA ARG A 31 8.02 -0.71 8.73
C ARG A 31 6.80 -0.63 9.66
N LEU A 32 6.29 -1.77 10.11
CA LEU A 32 5.34 -1.80 11.24
C LEU A 32 5.99 -1.43 12.58
N ASP A 33 7.33 -1.41 12.65
CA ASP A 33 8.11 -1.20 13.88
C ASP A 33 8.85 0.16 13.86
N ASP A 34 8.49 1.06 14.79
CA ASP A 34 9.00 2.44 14.89
C ASP A 34 10.51 2.50 15.29
N GLY A 35 11.11 1.37 15.66
CA GLY A 35 12.50 1.28 16.13
C GLY A 35 13.58 1.11 15.06
N LYS A 36 13.24 0.88 13.78
CA LYS A 36 14.23 0.66 12.70
C LYS A 36 14.35 1.91 11.80
N ARG A 37 15.53 2.54 11.80
CA ARG A 37 15.85 3.69 10.93
C ARG A 37 16.17 3.18 9.51
N GLY A 38 15.43 3.66 8.50
CA GLY A 38 15.64 3.33 7.07
C GLY A 38 14.83 2.13 6.58
N GLY A 39 14.17 2.22 5.42
CA GLY A 39 13.34 1.11 4.93
C GLY A 39 12.72 1.31 3.53
N ASP A 40 12.08 0.29 2.95
CA ASP A 40 11.11 0.30 1.80
C ASP A 40 9.65 0.11 2.29
N VAL A 41 8.68 0.92 1.80
CA VAL A 41 7.31 0.96 2.38
C VAL A 41 6.53 -0.08 1.61
N ASP A 42 6.31 -1.23 2.22
CA ASP A 42 5.59 -2.31 1.59
C ASP A 42 4.07 -2.05 1.65
N LEU A 43 3.48 -1.75 0.51
CA LEU A 43 2.04 -1.60 0.34
C LEU A 43 1.45 -2.80 -0.37
N LEU A 44 0.40 -3.37 0.22
CA LEU A 44 -0.43 -4.40 -0.38
C LEU A 44 -1.71 -3.74 -0.90
N LEU A 45 -1.90 -3.81 -2.22
CA LEU A 45 -3.09 -3.35 -2.92
C LEU A 45 -4.00 -4.54 -3.20
N ILE A 46 -5.15 -4.58 -2.52
CA ILE A 46 -6.15 -5.62 -2.69
C ILE A 46 -7.26 -5.06 -3.57
N SER A 47 -7.49 -5.68 -4.72
CA SER A 47 -8.46 -5.20 -5.71
C SER A 47 -9.33 -6.33 -6.25
N PRO A 48 -10.54 -6.03 -6.77
CA PRO A 48 -11.39 -7.05 -7.41
C PRO A 48 -10.86 -7.50 -8.78
N THR A 49 -10.07 -6.66 -9.45
CA THR A 49 -9.50 -6.94 -10.78
C THR A 49 -8.01 -6.65 -10.79
N ALA A 50 -7.25 -7.31 -11.67
CA ALA A 50 -5.81 -7.06 -11.81
C ALA A 50 -5.53 -5.57 -12.08
N ILE A 51 -4.55 -5.02 -11.35
CA ILE A 51 -4.02 -3.68 -11.59
C ILE A 51 -2.90 -3.81 -12.62
N SER A 52 -2.93 -2.96 -13.65
CA SER A 52 -1.91 -3.01 -14.70
C SER A 52 -0.52 -2.67 -14.15
N LEU A 53 0.53 -3.25 -14.74
CA LEU A 53 1.91 -2.94 -14.36
C LEU A 53 2.23 -1.44 -14.54
N LEU A 54 1.66 -0.80 -15.57
CA LEU A 54 1.81 0.63 -15.81
C LEU A 54 1.21 1.46 -14.67
N ALA A 55 -0.03 1.16 -14.27
CA ALA A 55 -0.68 1.86 -13.15
C ALA A 55 0.11 1.69 -11.84
N CYS A 56 0.66 0.49 -11.59
CA CYS A 56 1.53 0.26 -10.43
C CYS A 56 2.82 1.09 -10.51
N ALA A 57 3.46 1.16 -11.68
CA ALA A 57 4.67 1.95 -11.88
C ALA A 57 4.40 3.46 -11.68
N GLU A 58 3.33 3.99 -12.28
CA GLU A 58 2.92 5.39 -12.11
C GLU A 58 2.59 5.72 -10.66
N LEU A 59 1.84 4.84 -9.99
CA LEU A 59 1.53 4.98 -8.58
C LEU A 59 2.79 5.01 -7.73
N LYS A 60 3.71 4.06 -7.93
CA LYS A 60 4.98 3.98 -7.20
C LYS A 60 5.78 5.28 -7.37
N MET A 61 5.97 5.73 -8.61
CA MET A 61 6.69 6.96 -8.91
C MET A 61 6.04 8.18 -8.23
N ALA A 62 4.70 8.30 -8.31
CA ALA A 62 3.99 9.43 -7.70
C ALA A 62 4.14 9.45 -6.16
N LEU A 63 4.09 8.29 -5.51
CA LEU A 63 4.29 8.17 -4.06
C LEU A 63 5.71 8.54 -3.65
N GLU A 64 6.72 8.00 -4.34
CA GLU A 64 8.13 8.27 -4.06
C GLU A 64 8.45 9.75 -4.24
N GLN A 65 7.94 10.39 -5.30
CA GLN A 65 8.13 11.83 -5.54
C GLN A 65 7.45 12.70 -4.47
N ARG A 66 6.22 12.36 -4.05
CA ARG A 66 5.44 13.17 -3.10
C ARG A 66 5.93 12.99 -1.66
N LEU A 67 6.37 11.79 -1.28
CA LEU A 67 6.69 11.44 0.10
C LEU A 67 8.18 11.32 0.37
N GLN A 68 9.03 11.31 -0.66
CA GLN A 68 10.48 11.17 -0.55
C GLN A 68 10.88 9.92 0.25
N LEU A 69 10.10 8.85 0.09
CA LEU A 69 10.30 7.54 0.72
C LEU A 69 10.20 6.48 -0.38
N PRO A 70 11.01 5.41 -0.34
CA PRO A 70 10.88 4.30 -1.27
C PRO A 70 9.65 3.45 -0.93
N PHE A 71 8.94 3.00 -1.96
CA PHE A 71 7.71 2.20 -1.86
C PHE A 71 7.82 0.92 -2.69
N ASP A 72 7.50 -0.21 -2.07
CA ASP A 72 7.30 -1.47 -2.77
C ASP A 72 5.82 -1.81 -2.81
N LEU A 73 5.32 -2.11 -4.01
CA LEU A 73 3.91 -2.39 -4.24
C LEU A 73 3.73 -3.87 -4.53
N VAL A 74 2.89 -4.53 -3.74
CA VAL A 74 2.38 -5.88 -4.01
C VAL A 74 0.91 -5.76 -4.32
N THR A 75 0.48 -6.40 -5.40
CA THR A 75 -0.94 -6.43 -5.78
C THR A 75 -1.50 -7.82 -5.54
N TYR A 76 -2.75 -7.85 -5.09
CA TYR A 76 -3.49 -9.08 -4.88
C TYR A 76 -4.91 -8.91 -5.41
N VAL A 77 -5.32 -9.84 -6.28
CA VAL A 77 -6.70 -9.90 -6.77
C VAL A 77 -7.49 -10.77 -5.82
N LYS A 78 -8.55 -10.23 -5.21
CA LYS A 78 -9.30 -10.87 -4.13
C LYS A 78 -9.84 -12.28 -4.48
N THR A 79 -10.06 -12.54 -5.77
CA THR A 79 -10.60 -13.81 -6.29
C THR A 79 -9.52 -14.82 -6.67
N ALA A 80 -8.25 -14.45 -6.61
CA ALA A 80 -7.14 -15.32 -7.00
C ALA A 80 -6.60 -16.10 -5.80
N GLU A 81 -6.00 -17.27 -6.04
CA GLU A 81 -5.23 -17.96 -5.00
C GLU A 81 -3.95 -17.16 -4.70
N PRO A 82 -3.70 -16.80 -3.43
CA PRO A 82 -2.51 -16.03 -3.07
C PRO A 82 -1.25 -16.89 -3.20
N THR A 83 -0.20 -16.32 -3.78
CA THR A 83 1.13 -16.94 -3.69
C THR A 83 1.59 -16.99 -2.23
N PRO A 84 2.57 -17.86 -1.85
CA PRO A 84 3.05 -17.93 -0.47
C PRO A 84 3.46 -16.58 0.12
N PHE A 85 4.08 -15.71 -0.70
CA PHE A 85 4.46 -14.36 -0.30
C PHE A 85 3.24 -13.45 -0.10
N GLN A 86 2.24 -13.50 -1.00
CA GLN A 86 1.00 -12.75 -0.86
C GLN A 86 0.18 -13.21 0.36
N ALA A 87 0.15 -14.51 0.64
CA ALA A 87 -0.53 -15.07 1.81
C ALA A 87 0.12 -14.55 3.11
N MET A 88 1.45 -14.53 3.17
CA MET A 88 2.20 -13.93 4.27
C MET A 88 1.92 -12.43 4.40
N ALA A 89 1.94 -11.68 3.30
CA ALA A 89 1.61 -10.26 3.30
C ALA A 89 0.18 -10.00 3.78
N LEU A 90 -0.82 -10.76 3.30
CA LEU A 90 -2.21 -10.67 3.75
C LEU A 90 -2.35 -10.95 5.25
N ALA A 91 -1.64 -11.95 5.77
CA ALA A 91 -1.71 -12.33 7.19
C ALA A 91 -1.06 -11.30 8.12
N GLN A 92 -0.04 -10.59 7.67
CA GLN A 92 0.74 -9.63 8.48
C GLN A 92 0.39 -8.17 8.21
N SER A 93 -0.44 -7.89 7.19
CA SER A 93 -0.75 -6.52 6.80
C SER A 93 -1.73 -5.86 7.77
N ARG A 94 -1.66 -4.52 7.84
CA ARG A 94 -2.63 -3.68 8.53
C ARG A 94 -3.28 -2.73 7.54
N PRO A 95 -4.61 -2.55 7.57
CA PRO A 95 -5.28 -1.64 6.66
C PRO A 95 -4.86 -0.19 6.94
N ILE A 96 -4.59 0.56 5.88
CA ILE A 96 -4.49 2.02 5.97
C ILE A 96 -5.91 2.56 5.94
N THR A 97 -6.36 3.07 7.08
CA THR A 97 -7.62 3.78 7.20
C THR A 97 -7.35 5.22 7.59
N LEU A 98 -8.22 6.11 7.11
CA LEU A 98 -8.41 7.39 7.75
C LEU A 98 -9.27 7.07 8.97
N GLU A 99 -8.67 7.01 10.15
CA GLU A 99 -9.47 7.08 11.37
C GLU A 99 -10.30 8.35 11.26
N GLU A 100 -11.62 8.18 11.18
CA GLU A 100 -12.57 9.26 11.40
C GLU A 100 -12.30 9.78 12.81
N ALA A 101 -11.58 10.89 12.89
CA ALA A 101 -11.66 11.78 14.04
C ALA A 101 -13.13 12.22 14.14
N ALA A 102 -13.90 11.46 14.92
CA ALA A 102 -15.17 11.87 15.50
C ALA A 102 -14.91 12.55 16.85
#